data_AF-A0A355S6X8-F1
#
_entry.id   AF-A0A355S6X8-F1
#
_cell.length_a   1.000
_cell.length_b   1.000
_cell.length_c   1.000
_cell.angle_alpha   90.00
_cell.angle_beta   90.00
_cell.angle_gamma   90.00
#
_symmetry.space_group_name_H-M   'P 1'
#
loop_
_entity.id
_entity.type
_entity.pdbx_description
1 polymer ?
#
loop_
_entity_poly.entity_id
_entity_poly.type
_entity_poly.pdbx_seq_one_letter_code
_entity_poly.pdbx_strand_id
1 'polypeptide(L)'
;MKYFFLVLAGLITLTFGVFGLRGAKSSKTPIEIFPDMDRMDFVKSQKPNDFFHDGQGARLPVPGTVPHSSDDGVFPVEFGEGRTGHYYTGAINDYFASGLPLEELGLVGDEGATDMQALLRRGQ
;
A
#
# COMPACT_ATOMS: atom_id res chain seq x y z
N MET A 1 -24.33 5.55 -53.91
CA MET A 1 -24.18 6.70 -52.99
C MET A 1 -25.25 6.79 -51.90
N LYS A 2 -26.52 6.42 -52.13
CA LYS A 2 -27.61 6.57 -51.13
C LYS A 2 -27.35 5.93 -49.75
N TYR A 3 -26.75 4.74 -49.70
CA TYR A 3 -26.48 4.02 -48.45
C TYR A 3 -25.13 4.36 -47.81
N PHE A 4 -24.22 4.98 -48.56
CA PHE A 4 -22.88 5.28 -48.07
C PHE A 4 -22.91 6.19 -46.84
N PHE A 5 -23.72 7.25 -46.87
CA PHE A 5 -23.87 8.17 -45.74
C PHE A 5 -24.55 7.54 -44.53
N LEU A 6 -25.47 6.59 -44.74
CA LEU A 6 -26.11 5.86 -43.65
C LEU A 6 -25.12 4.95 -42.94
N VAL A 7 -24.29 4.22 -43.70
CA VAL A 7 -23.23 3.37 -43.14
C VAL A 7 -22.17 4.21 -42.44
N LEU A 8 -21.75 5.33 -43.04
CA LEU A 8 -20.79 6.26 -42.43
C LEU A 8 -21.32 6.85 -41.11
N ALA A 9 -22.57 7.33 -41.10
CA ALA A 9 -23.20 7.85 -39.89
C ALA A 9 -23.29 6.76 -38.80
N GLY A 10 -23.68 5.55 -39.17
CA GLY A 10 -23.70 4.40 -38.25
C GLY A 10 -22.32 4.10 -37.64
N LEU A 11 -21.26 4.12 -38.45
CA LEU A 11 -19.88 3.92 -37.97
C LEU A 11 -19.44 5.02 -37.00
N ILE A 12 -19.78 6.27 -37.30
CA ILE A 12 -19.47 7.41 -36.43
C ILE A 12 -20.17 7.24 -35.07
N THR A 13 -21.47 6.97 -35.07
CA THR A 13 -22.25 6.77 -33.83
C THR A 13 -21.72 5.60 -33.01
N LEU A 14 -21.37 4.49 -33.67
CA LEU A 14 -20.79 3.32 -33.01
C LEU A 14 -19.44 3.64 -32.36
N THR A 15 -18.58 4.38 -33.06
CA THR A 15 -17.25 4.75 -32.54
C THR A 15 -17.37 5.60 -31.28
N PHE A 16 -18.21 6.64 -31.29
CA PHE A 16 -18.45 7.47 -30.12
C PHE A 16 -19.16 6.73 -28.98
N GLY A 17 -20.03 5.77 -29.30
CA GLY A 17 -20.70 4.94 -28.29
C GLY A 17 -19.75 3.99 -27.55
N VAL A 18 -18.74 3.44 -28.24
CA VAL A 18 -17.79 2.49 -27.64
C VAL A 18 -16.65 3.20 -26.91
N PHE A 19 -16.04 4.22 -27.52
CA PHE A 19 -14.87 4.90 -26.97
C PHE A 19 -15.22 6.10 -26.06
N GLY A 20 -16.48 6.55 -26.11
CA GLY A 20 -16.91 7.75 -25.41
C GLY A 20 -16.36 9.03 -26.04
N LEU A 21 -16.65 10.16 -25.39
CA LEU A 21 -16.12 11.46 -25.77
C LEU A 21 -14.71 11.65 -25.19
N ARG A 22 -13.85 12.33 -25.94
CA ARG A 22 -12.51 12.70 -25.47
C ARG A 22 -12.61 13.46 -24.15
N GLY A 23 -11.87 13.00 -23.14
CA GLY A 23 -11.84 13.62 -21.81
C GLY A 23 -12.91 13.11 -20.82
N ALA A 24 -13.74 12.14 -21.22
CA ALA A 24 -14.64 11.46 -20.29
C ALA A 24 -13.83 10.67 -19.24
N LYS A 25 -14.24 10.77 -17.97
CA LYS A 25 -13.65 9.97 -16.89
C LYS A 25 -14.22 8.54 -16.96
N SER A 26 -13.33 7.55 -16.99
CA SER A 26 -13.70 6.14 -16.93
C SER A 26 -13.48 5.62 -15.51
N SER A 27 -14.41 4.78 -15.01
CA SER A 27 -14.20 4.01 -13.77
C SER A 27 -13.39 2.73 -14.02
N LYS A 28 -13.19 2.35 -15.28
CA LYS A 28 -12.40 1.17 -15.64
C LYS A 28 -10.91 1.51 -15.57
N THR A 29 -10.09 0.48 -15.44
CA THR A 29 -8.63 0.60 -15.53
C THR A 29 -8.24 1.35 -16.81
N PRO A 30 -7.33 2.33 -16.72
CA PRO A 30 -6.81 3.04 -17.88
C PRO A 30 -6.20 2.10 -18.91
N ILE A 31 -6.21 2.52 -20.18
CA ILE A 31 -5.54 1.81 -21.25
C ILE A 31 -4.04 2.12 -21.15
N GLU A 32 -3.22 1.08 -20.97
CA GLU A 32 -1.77 1.16 -20.96
C GLU A 32 -1.23 1.02 -22.39
N ILE A 33 -0.56 2.05 -22.92
CA ILE A 33 0.02 2.02 -24.27
C ILE A 33 1.38 1.30 -24.27
N PHE A 34 2.17 1.47 -23.22
CA PHE A 34 3.50 0.88 -23.06
C PHE A 34 3.66 0.25 -21.66
N PRO A 35 3.21 -1.00 -21.45
CA PRO A 35 3.20 -1.64 -20.14
C PRO A 35 4.54 -2.32 -19.76
N ASP A 36 5.65 -1.93 -20.38
CA ASP A 36 6.92 -2.69 -20.38
C ASP A 36 7.55 -2.85 -18.98
N MET A 37 7.26 -1.94 -18.05
CA MET A 37 7.76 -2.02 -16.67
C MET A 37 6.69 -1.75 -15.61
N ASP A 38 5.43 -1.60 -16.01
CA ASP A 38 4.32 -1.44 -15.05
C ASP A 38 3.99 -2.77 -14.36
N ARG A 39 4.14 -3.88 -15.11
CA ARG A 39 4.00 -5.26 -14.63
C ARG A 39 5.31 -6.01 -14.83
N MET A 40 6.12 -6.00 -13.78
CA MET A 40 7.41 -6.68 -13.75
C MET A 40 7.24 -8.17 -13.41
N ASP A 41 8.16 -9.01 -13.88
CA ASP A 41 8.20 -10.46 -13.60
C ASP A 41 8.84 -10.75 -12.21
N PHE A 42 8.35 -10.05 -11.19
CA PHE A 42 8.59 -10.39 -9.80
C PHE A 42 7.37 -10.05 -8.96
N VAL A 43 7.17 -10.82 -7.90
CA VAL A 43 6.03 -10.64 -7.00
C VAL A 43 6.42 -9.64 -5.91
N LYS A 44 5.76 -8.47 -5.89
CA LYS A 44 5.91 -7.48 -4.81
C LYS A 44 5.32 -8.01 -3.50
N SER A 45 5.79 -7.48 -2.38
CA SER A 45 5.15 -7.69 -1.07
C SER A 45 3.67 -7.34 -1.16
N GLN A 46 2.80 -8.20 -0.60
CA GLN A 46 1.33 -8.06 -0.65
C GLN A 46 0.70 -8.13 -2.06
N LYS A 47 1.35 -8.80 -3.02
CA LYS A 47 0.69 -9.19 -4.28
C LYS A 47 0.21 -10.65 -4.22
N PRO A 48 -0.92 -10.97 -4.87
CA PRO A 48 -1.35 -12.35 -5.01
C PRO A 48 -0.36 -13.13 -5.88
N ASN A 49 -0.27 -14.44 -5.63
CA ASN A 49 0.57 -15.35 -6.41
C ASN A 49 -0.14 -16.70 -6.59
N ASP A 50 -0.39 -17.08 -7.84
CA ASP A 50 -1.12 -18.30 -8.20
C ASP A 50 -0.29 -19.59 -8.02
N PHE A 51 1.02 -19.46 -7.77
CA PHE A 51 1.89 -20.60 -7.49
C PHE A 51 1.59 -21.26 -6.12
N PHE A 52 1.19 -20.48 -5.12
CA PHE A 52 0.92 -20.97 -3.77
C PHE A 52 -0.57 -21.24 -3.57
N HIS A 53 -0.90 -22.29 -2.81
CA HIS A 53 -2.29 -22.70 -2.55
C HIS A 53 -3.14 -21.62 -1.85
N ASP A 54 -2.51 -20.75 -1.05
CA ASP A 54 -3.16 -19.66 -0.32
C ASP A 54 -3.30 -18.38 -1.15
N GLY A 55 -2.78 -18.36 -2.39
CA GLY A 55 -2.77 -17.19 -3.26
C GLY A 55 -1.89 -16.04 -2.76
N GLN A 56 -1.09 -16.23 -1.71
CA GLN A 56 -0.26 -15.17 -1.14
C GLN A 56 1.17 -15.22 -1.68
N GLY A 57 1.62 -14.12 -2.28
CA GLY A 57 3.01 -13.95 -2.70
C GLY A 57 3.98 -13.84 -1.54
N ALA A 58 3.53 -13.30 -0.39
CA ALA A 58 4.32 -13.22 0.83
C ALA A 58 4.21 -14.54 1.61
N ARG A 59 5.36 -15.12 1.99
CA ARG A 59 5.42 -16.37 2.76
C ARG A 59 5.65 -16.08 4.23
N LEU A 60 4.96 -16.84 5.09
CA LEU A 60 5.25 -16.87 6.52
C LEU A 60 6.61 -17.55 6.75
N PRO A 61 7.41 -17.08 7.71
CA PRO A 61 8.61 -17.79 8.13
C PRO A 61 8.24 -19.14 8.76
N VAL A 62 9.20 -20.06 8.79
CA VAL A 62 9.02 -21.34 9.46
C VAL A 62 8.87 -21.10 10.98
N PRO A 63 7.95 -21.78 11.67
CA PRO A 63 7.82 -21.65 13.13
C PRO A 63 9.16 -21.87 13.85
N GLY A 64 9.50 -21.00 14.79
CA GLY A 64 10.78 -21.04 15.52
C GLY A 64 11.95 -20.32 14.83
N THR A 65 11.72 -19.62 13.72
CA THR A 65 12.74 -18.78 13.08
C THR A 65 13.04 -17.55 13.95
N VAL A 66 14.31 -17.37 14.34
CA VAL A 66 14.80 -16.18 15.05
C VAL A 66 15.48 -15.23 14.05
N PRO A 67 15.04 -13.96 13.92
CA PRO A 67 15.67 -13.00 13.02
C PRO A 67 17.03 -12.55 13.58
N HIS A 68 18.04 -12.38 12.71
CA HIS A 68 19.39 -12.02 13.15
C HIS A 68 19.46 -10.70 13.97
N SER A 69 18.54 -9.75 13.72
CA SER A 69 18.50 -8.46 14.43
C SER A 69 17.80 -8.49 15.79
N SER A 70 17.20 -9.61 16.22
CA SER A 70 16.64 -9.72 17.57
C SER A 70 17.71 -10.04 18.63
N ASP A 71 18.86 -10.57 18.23
CA ASP A 71 19.97 -10.88 19.15
C ASP A 71 20.79 -9.63 19.53
N ASP A 72 20.86 -8.63 18.65
CA ASP A 72 21.61 -7.39 18.89
C ASP A 72 20.87 -6.37 19.79
N GLY A 73 19.69 -6.71 20.31
CA GLY A 73 18.91 -5.84 21.19
C GLY A 73 18.34 -4.56 20.55
N VAL A 74 18.50 -4.40 19.23
CA VAL A 74 17.98 -3.24 18.47
C VAL A 74 16.46 -3.33 18.27
N PHE A 75 15.90 -4.54 18.31
CA PHE A 75 14.46 -4.79 18.34
C PHE A 75 14.14 -5.76 19.47
N PRO A 76 13.22 -5.44 20.39
CA PRO A 76 12.79 -6.40 21.41
C PRO A 76 12.18 -7.63 20.73
N VAL A 77 12.25 -8.77 21.42
CA VAL A 77 11.76 -10.11 21.01
C VAL A 77 10.22 -10.14 20.94
N GLU A 78 9.59 -9.09 20.43
CA GLU A 78 8.14 -8.95 20.26
C GLU A 78 7.68 -9.35 18.85
N PHE A 79 8.57 -9.90 18.02
CA PHE A 79 8.20 -10.47 16.73
C PHE A 79 7.43 -11.80 16.85
N GLY A 80 7.45 -12.45 18.02
CA GLY A 80 6.81 -13.76 18.26
C GLY A 80 5.50 -13.70 19.07
N GLU A 81 5.32 -12.71 19.95
CA GLU A 81 4.12 -12.58 20.79
C GLU A 81 3.18 -11.53 20.17
N GLY A 82 2.32 -12.03 19.28
CA GLY A 82 1.33 -11.31 18.47
C GLY A 82 1.14 -9.81 18.74
N ARG A 83 1.83 -8.95 17.97
CA ARG A 83 1.42 -7.60 17.54
C ARG A 83 0.43 -6.85 18.44
N THR A 84 0.69 -6.77 19.74
CA THR A 84 -0.14 -6.03 20.69
C THR A 84 0.50 -4.68 20.96
N GLY A 85 -0.32 -3.63 21.05
CA GLY A 85 0.14 -2.28 21.36
C GLY A 85 0.09 -1.31 20.19
N HIS A 86 0.19 -0.03 20.54
CA HIS A 86 -0.11 1.12 19.67
C HIS A 86 0.74 1.14 18.39
N TYR A 87 2.00 0.69 18.47
CA TYR A 87 2.91 0.63 17.31
C TYR A 87 2.45 -0.34 16.22
N TYR A 88 1.73 -1.40 16.59
CA TYR A 88 1.32 -2.45 15.65
C TYR A 88 -0.14 -2.33 15.21
N THR A 89 -1.02 -1.89 16.12
CA THR A 89 -2.47 -1.81 15.88
C THR A 89 -2.94 -0.39 15.57
N GLY A 90 -2.16 0.63 15.91
CA GLY A 90 -2.60 2.04 15.87
C GLY A 90 -3.73 2.35 16.87
N ALA A 91 -4.09 1.40 17.74
CA ALA A 91 -5.16 1.56 18.71
C ALA A 91 -4.58 1.80 20.09
N ILE A 92 -5.01 2.88 20.75
CA ILE A 92 -4.80 3.10 22.19
C ILE A 92 -6.01 2.57 22.93
N ASN A 93 -5.80 1.54 23.74
CA ASN A 93 -6.87 0.77 24.38
C ASN A 93 -7.86 0.25 23.30
N ASP A 94 -9.14 0.63 23.40
CA ASP A 94 -10.22 0.13 22.54
C ASP A 94 -10.54 1.04 21.33
N TYR A 95 -9.77 2.10 21.08
CA TYR A 95 -10.00 3.02 19.95
C TYR A 95 -8.74 3.30 19.13
N PHE A 96 -8.91 3.54 17.84
CA PHE A 96 -7.82 4.00 16.97
C PHE A 96 -7.39 5.40 17.40
N ALA A 97 -6.13 5.54 17.78
CA ALA A 97 -5.60 6.81 18.23
C ALA A 97 -5.22 7.69 17.04
N SER A 98 -5.59 8.97 17.13
CA SER A 98 -5.08 10.01 16.24
C SER A 98 -3.91 10.71 16.92
N GLY A 99 -2.70 10.55 16.39
CA GLY A 99 -1.48 11.19 16.91
C GLY A 99 -0.47 10.19 17.49
N LEU A 100 0.60 10.73 18.07
CA LEU A 100 1.66 9.92 18.69
C LEU A 100 1.30 9.59 20.15
N PRO A 101 1.50 8.34 20.60
CA PRO A 101 1.27 7.93 21.99
C PRO A 101 2.36 8.49 22.93
N LEU A 102 2.21 9.73 23.38
CA LEU A 102 3.27 10.47 24.10
C LEU A 102 3.62 9.84 25.46
N GLU A 103 2.65 9.28 26.17
CA GLU A 103 2.86 8.66 27.49
C GLU A 103 3.68 7.37 27.39
N GLU A 104 3.33 6.51 26.44
CA GLU A 104 4.01 5.23 26.19
C GLU A 104 5.40 5.44 25.56
N LEU A 105 5.57 6.53 24.82
CA LEU A 105 6.86 6.96 24.30
C LEU A 105 7.74 7.66 25.35
N GLY A 106 7.20 7.96 26.55
CA GLY A 106 7.91 8.76 27.56
C GLY A 106 8.21 10.20 27.12
N LEU A 107 7.50 10.69 26.11
CA LEU A 107 7.67 12.03 25.51
C LEU A 107 6.77 13.07 26.17
N VAL A 108 6.49 12.90 27.45
CA VAL A 108 5.63 13.79 28.24
C VAL A 108 6.49 14.83 28.95
N GLY A 109 6.11 16.10 28.84
CA GLY A 109 6.81 17.22 29.47
C GLY A 109 7.83 17.91 28.55
N ASP A 110 8.56 18.88 29.11
CA ASP A 110 9.45 19.76 28.36
C ASP A 110 10.64 19.01 27.73
N GLU A 111 11.14 17.96 28.40
CA GLU A 111 12.23 17.11 27.90
C GLU A 111 11.81 16.32 26.64
N GLY A 112 10.61 15.73 26.66
CA GLY A 112 10.06 15.03 25.50
C GLY A 112 9.85 15.94 24.29
N ALA A 113 9.49 17.20 24.51
CA ALA A 113 9.38 18.19 23.44
C ALA A 113 10.75 18.54 22.83
N THR A 114 11.81 18.62 23.65
CA THR A 114 13.18 18.85 23.15
C THR A 114 13.72 17.66 22.36
N ASP A 115 13.46 16.44 22.80
CA ASP A 115 13.87 15.22 22.09
C ASP A 115 13.15 15.09 20.74
N MET A 116 11.85 15.42 20.70
CA MET A 116 11.08 15.49 19.46
C MET A 116 11.63 16.53 18.49
N GLN A 117 11.99 17.72 18.99
CA GLN A 117 12.64 18.74 18.15
C GLN A 117 14.01 18.30 17.65
N ALA A 118 14.79 17.59 18.48
CA ALA A 118 16.08 17.04 18.08
C ALA A 118 15.93 15.96 16.99
N LEU A 119 14.93 15.08 17.11
CA LEU A 119 14.62 14.07 16.10
C LEU A 119 14.20 14.68 14.77
N LEU A 120 13.32 15.69 14.79
CA LEU A 120 12.86 16.39 13.59
C LEU A 120 13.99 17.16 12.88
N ARG A 121 15.01 17.60 13.62
CA ARG A 121 16.17 18.34 13.09
C ARG A 121 17.35 17.45 12.69
N ARG A 122 17.32 16.14 12.95
CA ARG A 122 18.44 15.21 12.68
C ARG A 122 18.81 15.02 11.20
N GLY A 123 18.16 15.74 10.29
CA GLY A 123 18.41 15.69 8.85
C GLY A 123 18.45 17.06 8.17
N GLN A 124 18.59 18.15 8.95
CA GLN A 124 18.85 19.50 8.44
C GLN A 124 20.30 19.92 8.69
#